data_AF-A0A2S6S9E4-F1
#
_entry.id   AF-A0A2S6S9E4-F1
#
_cell.length_a   1.000
_cell.length_b   1.000
_cell.length_c   1.000
_cell.angle_alpha   90.00
_cell.angle_beta   90.00
_cell.angle_gamma   90.00
#
_symmetry.space_group_name_H-M   'P 1'
#
loop_
_entity.id
_entity.type
_entity.pdbx_description
1 polymer ?
#
loop_
_entity_poly.entity_id
_entity_poly.type
_entity_poly.pdbx_seq_one_letter_code
_entity_poly.pdbx_strand_id
1 'polypeptide(L)'
;SKMIGLIIEGKISGKIAKNIFEEMFFSKKDPTDIIKEKKLEQISDEGSLKNIINQVLEKNTEKVLQYKSGKDRLLGFFVGEVMKLTDGKANPSIVNKLLKEKINK
;
A
#
# COMPACT_ATOMS: atom_id res chain seq x y z
N SER A 1 -12.54 -7.49 17.20
CA SER A 1 -11.49 -8.41 16.70
C SER A 1 -10.17 -7.65 16.59
N LYS A 2 -9.09 -8.15 17.21
CA LYS A 2 -7.76 -7.50 17.26
C LYS A 2 -7.21 -7.18 15.87
N MET A 3 -7.41 -8.10 14.90
CA MET A 3 -6.95 -7.94 13.51
C MET A 3 -7.58 -6.70 12.84
N ILE A 4 -8.88 -6.47 13.01
CA ILE A 4 -9.57 -5.30 12.44
C ILE A 4 -8.99 -4.00 13.02
N GLY A 5 -8.69 -3.98 14.33
CA GLY A 5 -8.05 -2.84 14.98
C GLY A 5 -6.71 -2.47 14.34
N LEU A 6 -5.89 -3.47 14.01
CA LEU A 6 -4.58 -3.26 13.37
C LEU A 6 -4.69 -2.68 11.95
N ILE A 7 -5.77 -2.96 11.23
CA ILE A 7 -6.07 -2.33 9.93
C ILE A 7 -6.48 -0.87 10.13
N ILE A 8 -7.42 -0.61 11.06
CA ILE A 8 -7.95 0.74 11.33
C ILE A 8 -6.84 1.67 11.83
N GLU A 9 -5.94 1.16 12.67
CA GLU A 9 -4.76 1.88 13.16
C GLU A 9 -3.70 2.11 12.08
N GLY A 10 -3.83 1.52 10.89
CA GLY A 10 -2.83 1.64 9.82
C GLY A 10 -1.51 0.93 10.16
N LYS A 11 -1.54 -0.10 11.01
CA LYS A 11 -0.36 -0.94 11.31
C LYS A 11 -0.10 -1.97 10.22
N ILE A 12 -1.17 -2.47 9.59
CA ILE A 12 -1.10 -3.42 8.47
C ILE A 12 -2.09 -3.03 7.37
N SER A 13 -1.78 -3.37 6.13
CA SER A 13 -2.72 -3.22 5.02
C SER A 13 -3.75 -4.34 5.00
N GLY A 14 -4.86 -4.15 4.27
CA GLY A 14 -5.85 -5.22 4.05
C GLY A 14 -5.27 -6.45 3.33
N LYS A 15 -4.26 -6.27 2.46
CA LYS A 15 -3.55 -7.40 1.82
C LYS A 15 -2.78 -8.21 2.86
N ILE A 16 -2.02 -7.52 3.71
CA ILE A 16 -1.24 -8.15 4.78
C ILE A 16 -2.17 -8.83 5.80
N ALA A 17 -3.29 -8.21 6.13
CA ALA A 17 -4.28 -8.77 7.05
C ALA A 17 -4.87 -10.10 6.56
N LYS A 18 -5.11 -10.27 5.26
CA LYS A 18 -5.53 -11.56 4.68
C LYS A 18 -4.49 -12.64 4.89
N ASN A 19 -3.22 -12.34 4.63
CA ASN A 19 -2.12 -13.29 4.82
C ASN A 19 -1.94 -13.67 6.29
N ILE A 20 -2.01 -12.69 7.19
CA ILE A 20 -1.94 -12.93 8.65
C ILE A 20 -3.12 -13.78 9.10
N PHE A 21 -4.33 -13.50 8.61
CA PHE A 21 -5.52 -14.28 8.99
C PHE A 21 -5.38 -15.76 8.64
N GLU A 22 -4.87 -16.06 7.44
CA GLU A 22 -4.56 -17.43 7.03
C GLU A 22 -3.49 -18.06 7.94
N GLU A 23 -2.43 -17.33 8.24
CA GLU A 23 -1.36 -17.81 9.11
C GLU A 23 -1.79 -18.05 10.55
N MET A 24 -2.67 -17.19 11.10
CA MET A 24 -3.26 -17.40 12.42
C MET A 24 -3.99 -18.74 12.51
N PHE A 25 -4.64 -19.16 11.42
CA PHE A 25 -5.36 -20.43 11.37
C PHE A 25 -4.42 -21.64 11.54
N PHE A 26 -3.27 -21.63 10.86
CA PHE A 26 -2.31 -22.73 10.91
C PHE A 26 -1.40 -22.69 12.15
N SER A 27 -0.91 -21.50 12.50
CA SER A 27 0.09 -21.32 13.55
C SER A 27 -0.51 -21.17 14.95
N LYS A 28 -1.80 -20.81 15.04
CA LYS A 28 -2.48 -20.38 16.28
C LYS A 28 -1.81 -19.19 16.99
N LYS A 29 -0.91 -18.48 16.31
CA LYS A 29 -0.24 -17.29 16.86
C LYS A 29 -1.17 -16.07 16.84
N ASP A 30 -0.89 -15.12 17.72
CA ASP A 30 -1.56 -13.83 17.71
C ASP A 30 -1.09 -12.98 16.51
N PRO A 31 -1.98 -12.20 15.86
CA PRO A 31 -1.61 -11.36 14.72
C PRO A 31 -0.46 -10.38 15.02
N THR A 32 -0.33 -9.88 16.25
CA THR A 32 0.77 -8.97 16.61
C THR A 32 2.13 -9.66 16.61
N ASP A 33 2.17 -10.95 16.94
CA ASP A 33 3.42 -11.72 16.94
C ASP A 33 3.84 -12.01 15.50
N ILE A 34 2.89 -12.42 14.64
CA ILE A 34 3.13 -12.64 13.21
C ILE A 34 3.66 -11.36 12.54
N ILE A 35 3.09 -10.19 12.86
CA ILE A 35 3.54 -8.90 12.30
C ILE A 35 4.98 -8.61 12.66
N LYS A 36 5.36 -8.80 13.94
CA LYS A 36 6.70 -8.54 14.43
C LYS A 36 7.71 -9.51 13.83
N GLU A 37 7.41 -10.82 13.86
CA GLU A 37 8.28 -11.87 13.31
C GLU A 37 8.56 -11.65 11.82
N LYS A 38 7.53 -11.27 11.05
CA LYS A 38 7.63 -11.12 9.60
C LYS A 38 7.88 -9.68 9.13
N LYS A 39 8.05 -8.73 10.06
CA LYS A 39 8.26 -7.30 9.77
C LYS A 39 7.23 -6.75 8.77
N LEU A 40 5.95 -6.99 9.06
CA LEU A 40 4.80 -6.67 8.18
C LEU A 40 4.17 -5.30 8.45
N GLU A 41 4.84 -4.45 9.21
CA GLU A 41 4.36 -3.11 9.52
C GLU A 41 4.24 -2.24 8.26
N GLN A 42 3.26 -1.33 8.25
CA GLN A 42 3.09 -0.43 7.12
C GLN A 42 4.20 0.62 7.01
N ILE A 43 4.68 0.80 5.79
CA ILE A 43 5.55 1.91 5.42
C ILE A 43 4.67 3.15 5.24
N SER A 44 4.84 4.11 6.15
CA SER A 44 4.14 5.40 6.14
C SER A 44 5.06 6.61 5.95
N ASP A 45 6.38 6.39 5.90
CA ASP A 45 7.35 7.44 5.60
C ASP A 45 7.13 7.99 4.19
N GLU A 46 6.73 9.26 4.09
CA GLU A 46 6.43 9.90 2.81
C GLU A 46 7.68 9.97 1.91
N GLY A 47 8.88 10.11 2.47
CA GLY A 47 10.13 10.18 1.70
C GLY A 47 10.37 8.91 0.89
N SER A 48 10.34 7.77 1.57
CA SER A 48 10.46 6.43 0.98
C SER A 48 9.37 6.18 -0.06
N LEU A 49 8.12 6.53 0.24
CA LEU A 49 7.00 6.35 -0.68
C LEU A 49 7.09 7.25 -1.92
N LYS A 50 7.58 8.49 -1.79
CA LYS A 50 7.79 9.40 -2.93
C LYS A 50 8.75 8.82 -3.95
N ASN A 51 9.82 8.18 -3.50
CA ASN A 51 10.79 7.54 -4.39
C ASN A 51 10.15 6.39 -5.20
N ILE A 52 9.38 5.52 -4.54
CA ILE A 52 8.68 4.42 -5.19
C ILE A 52 7.62 4.94 -6.16
N ILE A 53 6.88 5.98 -5.77
CA ILE A 53 5.88 6.62 -6.62
C ILE A 53 6.52 7.18 -7.89
N ASN A 54 7.66 7.91 -7.78
CA ASN A 54 8.35 8.43 -8.96
C ASN A 54 8.72 7.29 -9.92
N GLN A 55 9.28 6.18 -9.42
CA GLN A 55 9.60 5.01 -10.24
C GLN A 55 8.37 4.43 -10.94
N VAL A 56 7.22 4.36 -10.26
CA VAL A 56 5.97 3.85 -10.85
C VAL A 56 5.48 4.78 -11.96
N LEU A 57 5.52 6.09 -11.74
CA LEU A 57 5.07 7.09 -12.72
C LEU A 57 5.99 7.13 -13.94
N GLU A 58 7.30 7.09 -13.74
CA GLU A 58 8.31 7.05 -14.81
C GLU A 58 8.19 5.80 -15.67
N LYS A 59 7.87 4.64 -15.07
CA LYS A 59 7.62 3.40 -15.82
C LYS A 59 6.29 3.39 -16.58
N ASN A 60 5.39 4.33 -16.31
CA ASN A 60 4.02 4.33 -16.82
C ASN A 60 3.61 5.70 -17.39
N THR A 61 4.52 6.43 -18.02
CA THR A 61 4.29 7.79 -18.55
C THR A 61 3.03 7.92 -19.41
N GLU A 62 2.76 6.95 -20.28
CA GLU A 62 1.55 6.95 -21.11
C GLU A 62 0.27 6.94 -20.25
N LYS A 63 0.21 6.12 -19.19
CA LYS A 63 -0.94 6.09 -18.28
C LYS A 63 -1.05 7.38 -17.46
N VAL A 64 0.07 8.04 -17.18
CA VAL A 64 0.06 9.35 -16.51
C VAL A 64 -0.63 10.38 -17.40
N LEU A 65 -0.31 10.42 -18.70
CA LEU A 65 -0.99 11.28 -19.67
C LEU A 65 -2.49 10.96 -19.77
N GLN A 66 -2.84 9.67 -19.82
CA GLN A 66 -4.23 9.23 -19.84
C GLN A 66 -5.00 9.60 -18.57
N TYR A 67 -4.36 9.58 -17.40
CA TYR A 67 -4.99 10.05 -16.17
C TYR A 67 -5.21 11.57 -16.22
N LYS A 68 -4.20 12.34 -16.66
CA LYS A 68 -4.32 13.80 -16.84
C LYS A 68 -5.40 14.19 -17.87
N SER A 69 -5.77 13.30 -18.79
CA SER A 69 -6.88 13.52 -19.74
C SER A 69 -8.27 13.13 -19.19
N GLY A 70 -8.39 12.83 -17.89
CA GLY A 70 -9.66 12.58 -17.21
C GLY A 70 -10.00 11.11 -16.99
N LYS A 71 -9.08 10.16 -17.24
CA LYS A 71 -9.29 8.75 -16.88
C LYS A 71 -8.97 8.51 -15.39
N ASP A 72 -9.77 9.08 -14.50
CA ASP A 72 -9.53 9.07 -13.04
C ASP A 72 -9.40 7.67 -12.43
N ARG A 73 -10.02 6.65 -13.06
CA ARG A 73 -9.90 5.24 -12.65
C ARG A 73 -8.47 4.71 -12.69
N LEU A 74 -7.56 5.35 -13.44
CA LEU A 74 -6.14 4.98 -13.47
C LEU A 74 -5.41 5.25 -12.15
N LEU A 75 -5.96 6.07 -11.25
CA LEU A 75 -5.37 6.24 -9.91
C LEU A 75 -5.27 4.90 -9.17
N GLY A 76 -6.32 4.07 -9.26
CA GLY A 76 -6.34 2.75 -8.64
C GLY A 76 -5.26 1.81 -9.20
N PHE A 77 -4.94 1.94 -10.50
CA PHE A 77 -3.82 1.23 -11.11
C PHE A 77 -2.48 1.63 -10.48
N PHE A 78 -2.21 2.93 -10.35
CA PHE A 78 -0.96 3.42 -9.76
C PHE A 78 -0.82 3.03 -8.28
N VAL A 79 -1.93 3.11 -7.52
CA VAL A 79 -1.95 2.60 -6.14
C VAL A 79 -1.59 1.12 -6.12
N GLY A 80 -2.18 0.32 -7.01
CA GLY A 80 -1.88 -1.11 -7.13
C GLY A 80 -0.41 -1.40 -7.41
N GLU A 81 0.21 -0.66 -8.33
CA GLU A 81 1.64 -0.80 -8.65
C GLU A 81 2.54 -0.45 -7.46
N VAL A 82 2.25 0.63 -6.73
CA VAL A 82 3.00 0.98 -5.51
C VAL A 82 2.82 -0.08 -4.42
N MET A 83 1.59 -0.58 -4.22
CA MET A 83 1.32 -1.67 -3.28
C MET A 83 2.07 -2.94 -3.67
N LYS A 84 2.20 -3.24 -4.97
CA LYS A 84 2.95 -4.40 -5.45
C LYS A 84 4.44 -4.28 -5.17
N LEU A 85 5.05 -3.12 -5.47
CA LEU A 85 6.48 -2.88 -5.24
C LEU A 85 6.87 -2.88 -3.75
N THR A 86 5.91 -2.68 -2.85
CA THR A 86 6.12 -2.69 -1.40
C THR A 86 5.61 -3.95 -0.73
N ASP A 87 5.24 -4.98 -1.50
CA ASP A 87 4.63 -6.22 -1.00
C ASP A 87 3.38 -5.99 -0.12
N GLY A 88 2.67 -4.90 -0.38
CA GLY A 88 1.49 -4.47 0.37
C GLY A 88 1.81 -3.76 1.67
N LYS A 89 3.07 -3.42 1.95
CA LYS A 89 3.48 -2.69 3.15
C LYS A 89 3.21 -1.20 3.04
N ALA A 90 3.19 -0.61 1.85
CA ALA A 90 2.86 0.81 1.75
C ALA A 90 1.49 1.15 2.36
N ASN A 91 1.39 2.31 3.01
CA ASN A 91 0.12 2.81 3.50
C ASN A 91 -0.75 3.31 2.31
N PRO A 92 -1.92 2.69 2.04
CA PRO A 92 -2.72 3.03 0.88
C PRO A 92 -3.27 4.46 0.91
N SER A 93 -3.56 5.00 2.10
CA SER A 93 -4.08 6.36 2.23
C SER A 93 -3.01 7.38 1.86
N ILE A 94 -1.77 7.17 2.34
CA ILE A 94 -0.62 8.04 2.03
C ILE A 94 -0.24 7.93 0.56
N VAL A 95 -0.21 6.70 0.01
CA VAL A 95 0.07 6.49 -1.42
C VAL A 95 -0.96 7.19 -2.31
N ASN A 96 -2.25 7.08 -2.00
CA ASN A 96 -3.30 7.79 -2.73
C ASN A 96 -3.09 9.31 -2.70
N LYS A 97 -2.81 9.87 -1.52
CA LYS A 97 -2.51 11.30 -1.35
C LYS A 97 -1.33 11.73 -2.22
N LEU A 98 -0.19 11.06 -2.08
CA LEU A 98 1.04 11.40 -2.77
C LEU A 98 0.95 11.23 -4.30
N LEU A 99 0.23 10.22 -4.79
CA LEU A 99 -0.01 10.04 -6.21
C LEU A 99 -0.83 11.18 -6.80
N LYS A 100 -1.91 11.60 -6.12
CA LYS A 100 -2.72 12.76 -6.54
C LYS A 100 -1.87 14.03 -6.58
N GLU A 101 -1.09 14.29 -5.52
CA GLU A 101 -0.19 15.44 -5.45
C GLU A 101 0.84 15.45 -6.58
N LYS A 102 1.41 14.28 -6.94
CA LYS A 102 2.43 14.17 -7.98
C LYS A 102 1.89 14.28 -9.39
N ILE A 103 0.72 13.70 -9.67
CA ILE A 103 0.17 13.69 -11.03
C ILE A 103 -0.58 15.01 -11.33
N ASN A 104 -1.20 15.64 -10.33
CA ASN A 104 -1.93 16.91 -10.53
C ASN A 104 -1.02 18.15 -10.47
N LYS A 105 0.28 17.96 -10.21
CA LYS A 105 1.29 18.99 -10.42
C LYS A 105 1.64 19.10 -11.91
#